data_AF-A0A915AJ82-F1
#
_entry.id   AF-A0A915AJ82-F1
#
_cell.length_a   1.000
_cell.length_b   1.000
_cell.length_c   1.000
_cell.angle_alpha   90.00
_cell.angle_beta   90.00
_cell.angle_gamma   90.00
#
_symmetry.space_group_name_H-M   'P 1'
#
loop_
_entity.id
_entity.type
_entity.pdbx_description
1 polymer ?
#
loop_
_entity_poly.entity_id
_entity_poly.type
_entity_poly.pdbx_seq_one_letter_code
_entity_poly.pdbx_strand_id
1 'polypeptide(L)'
;IPSNEIRPLVTCKLLRAIYLIAQNGKPEVKKRDALSPAFNNFLDRCLCVRQEDRADTDELLQHPFIQKAKPLSSLIAYIRAVKELKLQQIQA
;
A
#
# COMPACT_ATOMS: atom_id res chain seq x y z
N ILE A 1 -29.03 16.72 15.12
CA ILE A 1 -29.40 16.06 13.85
C ILE A 1 -29.77 14.62 14.20
N PRO A 2 -31.00 14.17 13.92
CA PRO A 2 -31.45 12.84 14.34
C PRO A 2 -30.68 11.74 13.60
N SER A 3 -30.34 10.67 14.33
CA SER A 3 -29.44 9.58 13.94
C SER A 3 -29.90 8.71 12.76
N ASN A 4 -30.96 9.09 12.03
CA ASN A 4 -31.62 8.24 11.03
C ASN A 4 -31.55 8.78 9.58
N GLU A 5 -30.81 9.87 9.32
CA GLU A 5 -30.66 10.43 7.95
C GLU A 5 -29.26 10.22 7.32
N ILE A 6 -28.34 9.52 7.98
CA ILE A 6 -27.04 9.17 7.39
C ILE A 6 -27.15 7.87 6.56
N ARG A 7 -27.97 7.87 5.50
CA ARG A 7 -27.96 6.78 4.51
C ARG A 7 -28.61 7.25 3.18
N PRO A 8 -27.83 7.85 2.25
CA PRO A 8 -27.23 7.05 1.17
C PRO A 8 -25.87 7.57 0.64
N LEU A 9 -25.19 8.47 1.35
CA LEU A 9 -23.92 9.07 0.90
C LEU A 9 -22.72 8.09 0.98
N VAL A 10 -22.79 7.04 1.80
CA VAL A 10 -21.69 6.06 1.99
C VAL A 10 -21.52 5.09 0.81
N THR A 11 -22.30 5.23 -0.25
CA THR A 11 -22.31 4.32 -1.42
C THR A 11 -21.13 4.57 -2.37
N CYS A 12 -20.56 5.79 -2.37
CA CYS A 12 -19.40 6.10 -3.21
C CYS A 12 -18.12 5.51 -2.61
N LYS A 13 -17.31 4.83 -3.43
CA LYS A 13 -16.04 4.21 -3.03
C LYS A 13 -15.11 5.19 -2.30
N LEU A 14 -15.12 6.47 -2.70
CA LEU A 14 -14.34 7.54 -2.07
C LEU A 14 -14.80 7.81 -0.63
N LEU A 15 -16.11 8.03 -0.43
CA LEU A 15 -16.66 8.34 0.89
C LEU A 15 -16.50 7.16 1.85
N ARG A 16 -16.68 5.93 1.35
CA ARG A 16 -16.39 4.72 2.11
C ARG A 16 -14.90 4.63 2.48
N ALA A 17 -13.97 4.95 1.57
CA ALA A 17 -12.54 4.91 1.85
C ALA A 17 -12.14 5.95 2.92
N ILE A 18 -12.63 7.19 2.80
CA ILE A 18 -12.38 8.26 3.78
C ILE A 18 -12.89 7.84 5.16
N TYR A 19 -14.12 7.32 5.22
CA TYR A 19 -14.71 6.82 6.47
C TYR A 19 -13.89 5.69 7.09
N LEU A 20 -13.47 4.70 6.29
CA LEU A 20 -12.67 3.57 6.77
C LEU A 20 -11.28 3.98 7.25
N ILE A 21 -10.63 4.96 6.61
CA ILE A 21 -9.33 5.49 7.05
C ILE A 21 -9.48 6.20 8.40
N ALA A 22 -10.52 7.04 8.55
CA ALA A 22 -10.77 7.76 9.79
C ALA A 22 -11.10 6.84 10.96
N GLN A 23 -11.83 5.74 10.73
CA GLN A 23 -12.20 4.79 11.79
C GLN A 23 -11.11 3.79 12.15
N ASN A 24 -10.43 3.21 11.16
CA ASN A 24 -9.54 2.07 11.39
C ASN A 24 -8.06 2.49 11.56
N GLY A 25 -7.72 3.74 11.25
CA GLY A 25 -6.35 4.24 11.37
C GLY A 25 -5.38 3.47 10.48
N LYS A 26 -4.42 2.77 11.09
CA LYS A 26 -3.38 2.02 10.37
C LYS A 26 -3.99 0.85 9.61
N PRO A 27 -3.83 0.75 8.28
CA PRO A 27 -4.35 -0.36 7.52
C PRO A 27 -3.64 -1.67 7.91
N GLU A 28 -4.41 -2.76 8.02
CA GLU A 28 -3.84 -4.09 8.25
C GLU A 28 -3.17 -4.63 6.99
N VAL A 29 -1.90 -5.00 7.12
CA VAL A 29 -1.16 -5.68 6.06
C VAL A 29 -1.60 -7.13 6.03
N LYS A 30 -2.23 -7.56 4.93
CA LYS A 30 -2.64 -8.96 4.75
C LYS A 30 -1.42 -9.86 4.62
N LYS A 31 -1.53 -11.09 5.16
CA LYS A 31 -0.51 -12.15 5.04
C LYS A 31 0.89 -11.71 5.52
N ARG A 32 0.97 -11.05 6.70
CA ARG A 32 2.24 -10.59 7.27
C ARG A 32 3.28 -11.70 7.43
N ASP A 33 2.84 -12.91 7.73
CA ASP A 33 3.72 -14.08 7.91
C ASP A 33 4.43 -14.51 6.62
N ALA A 34 3.86 -14.18 5.45
CA ALA A 34 4.49 -14.43 4.16
C ALA A 34 5.53 -13.36 3.78
N LEU A 35 5.61 -12.26 4.54
CA LEU A 35 6.52 -11.16 4.28
C LEU A 35 7.75 -11.26 5.18
N SER A 36 8.91 -10.82 4.66
CA SER A 36 10.12 -10.78 5.48
C SER A 36 9.94 -9.85 6.69
N PRO A 37 10.55 -10.15 7.85
CA PRO A 37 10.48 -9.28 9.03
C PRO A 37 10.92 -7.84 8.74
N ALA A 38 11.97 -7.66 7.93
CA ALA A 38 12.45 -6.34 7.51
C ALA A 38 11.40 -5.58 6.67
N PHE A 39 10.67 -6.28 5.79
CA PHE A 39 9.62 -5.63 5.00
C PHE A 39 8.42 -5.26 5.86
N ASN A 40 8.03 -6.14 6.79
CA ASN A 40 6.99 -5.84 7.77
C ASN A 40 7.33 -4.57 8.58
N ASN A 41 8.55 -4.48 9.10
CA ASN A 41 8.98 -3.31 9.87
C ASN A 41 9.00 -2.02 9.02
N PHE A 42 9.45 -2.12 7.75
CA PHE A 42 9.40 -0.99 6.82
C PHE A 42 7.96 -0.47 6.62
N LEU A 43 7.00 -1.37 6.39
CA LEU A 43 5.58 -1.01 6.24
C LEU A 43 5.02 -0.36 7.50
N ASP A 44 5.43 -0.82 8.68
CA ASP A 44 4.98 -0.26 9.95
C ASP A 44 5.46 1.18 10.15
N ARG A 45 6.69 1.50 9.73
CA ARG A 45 7.23 2.86 9.74
C ARG A 45 6.50 3.79 8.76
N CYS A 46 6.16 3.30 7.57
CA CYS A 46 5.43 4.07 6.56
C CYS A 46 3.96 4.33 6.94
N LEU A 47 3.30 3.35 7.55
CA LEU A 47 1.86 3.37 7.85
C LEU A 47 1.56 3.86 9.29
N CYS A 48 2.46 4.65 9.88
CA CYS A 48 2.24 5.24 11.19
C CYS A 48 1.10 6.27 11.14
N VAL A 49 0.14 6.17 12.06
CA VAL A 49 -1.05 7.03 12.10
C VAL A 49 -0.67 8.45 12.52
N ARG A 50 0.15 8.57 13.56
CA ARG A 50 0.64 9.86 14.04
C ARG A 50 1.70 10.38 13.09
N GLN A 51 1.58 11.64 12.71
CA GLN A 51 2.49 12.25 11.75
C GLN A 51 3.89 12.42 12.37
N GLU A 52 3.93 12.83 13.64
CA GLU A 52 5.16 13.07 14.40
C GLU A 52 6.00 11.81 14.63
N ASP A 53 5.40 10.63 14.58
CA ASP A 53 6.10 9.35 14.72
C ASP A 53 6.43 8.70 13.37
N ARG A 54 5.89 9.24 12.27
CA ARG A 54 6.07 8.63 10.96
C ARG A 54 7.49 8.91 10.49
N ALA A 55 8.17 7.85 10.06
CA ALA A 55 9.53 7.98 9.54
C ALA A 55 9.57 8.87 8.30
N ASP A 56 10.53 9.79 8.28
CA ASP A 56 10.79 10.65 7.13
C ASP A 56 11.51 9.91 6.00
N THR A 57 11.58 10.54 4.83
CA THR A 57 12.15 9.93 3.62
C THR A 57 13.61 9.52 3.83
N ASP A 58 14.41 10.37 4.47
CA ASP A 58 15.83 10.08 4.72
C ASP A 58 15.99 8.87 5.64
N GLU A 59 15.15 8.73 6.66
CA GLU A 59 15.16 7.56 7.53
C GLU A 59 14.75 6.28 6.79
N LEU A 60 13.73 6.37 5.92
CA LEU A 60 13.23 5.23 5.14
C LEU A 60 14.24 4.77 4.09
N LEU A 61 15.00 5.68 3.49
CA LEU A 61 16.08 5.35 2.55
C LEU A 61 17.22 4.57 3.23
N GLN A 62 17.50 4.89 4.49
CA GLN A 62 18.49 4.16 5.29
C GLN A 62 17.95 2.84 5.86
N HIS A 63 16.67 2.52 5.66
CA HIS A 63 16.07 1.32 6.24
C HIS A 63 16.66 0.02 5.63
N PRO A 64 16.94 -1.03 6.43
CA PRO A 64 17.58 -2.27 5.94
C PRO A 64 16.82 -2.99 4.82
N PHE A 65 15.51 -2.77 4.71
CA PHE A 65 14.71 -3.29 3.59
C PHE A 65 15.09 -2.63 2.25
N ILE A 66 15.23 -1.30 2.23
CA ILE A 66 15.56 -0.54 1.02
C ILE A 66 17.00 -0.80 0.59
N GLN A 67 17.92 -0.97 1.54
CA GLN A 67 19.30 -1.35 1.25
C GLN A 67 19.44 -2.71 0.54
N LYS A 68 18.44 -3.59 0.63
CA LYS A 68 18.38 -4.88 -0.07
C LYS A 68 17.78 -4.79 -1.47
N ALA A 69 17.52 -3.58 -1.98
CA ALA A 69 16.96 -3.39 -3.31
C ALA A 69 17.85 -3.99 -4.39
N LYS A 70 17.23 -4.69 -5.34
CA LYS A 70 17.91 -5.21 -6.52
C LYS A 70 18.17 -4.07 -7.53
N PRO A 71 19.18 -4.21 -8.41
CA PRO A 71 19.40 -3.25 -9.48
C PRO A 71 18.17 -3.13 -10.38
N LEU A 72 17.97 -1.95 -10.97
CA LEU A 72 16.81 -1.64 -11.82
C LEU A 72 16.66 -2.62 -13.00
N SER A 73 17.78 -3.16 -13.49
CA SER A 73 17.81 -4.19 -14.53
C SER A 73 16.99 -5.45 -14.19
N SER A 74 16.82 -5.77 -12.90
CA SER A 74 16.00 -6.91 -12.46
C SER A 74 14.51 -6.77 -12.82
N LEU A 75 14.01 -5.56 -13.10
CA LEU A 75 12.63 -5.33 -13.51
C LEU A 75 12.38 -5.61 -15.00
N ILE A 76 13.42 -5.68 -15.83
CA ILE A 76 13.28 -5.81 -17.30
C ILE A 76 12.47 -7.05 -17.68
N ALA A 77 12.73 -8.19 -17.02
CA ALA A 77 12.02 -9.44 -17.30
C ALA A 77 10.51 -9.31 -17.00
N TYR A 78 10.15 -8.71 -15.86
CA TYR A 78 8.75 -8.48 -15.50
C TYR A 78 8.05 -7.52 -16.46
N ILE A 79 8.73 -6.46 -16.88
CA ILE A 79 8.19 -5.49 -17.86
C ILE A 79 7.89 -6.18 -19.19
N ARG A 80 8.80 -7.04 -19.68
CA ARG A 80 8.59 -7.82 -20.92
C ARG A 80 7.40 -8.77 -20.78
N ALA A 81 7.36 -9.56 -19.70
CA ALA A 81 6.27 -10.48 -19.44
C ALA A 81 4.89 -9.78 -19.42
N VAL A 82 4.78 -8.63 -18.74
CA VAL A 82 3.52 -7.87 -18.71
C VAL A 82 3.15 -7.31 -20.08
N LYS A 83 4.12 -6.87 -20.89
CA LYS A 83 3.86 -6.40 -22.27
C LYS A 83 3.32 -7.53 -23.15
N GLU A 84 3.93 -8.70 -23.08
CA GLU A 84 3.49 -9.89 -23.84
C GLU A 84 2.08 -10.32 -23.45
N LEU A 85 1.78 -10.39 -22.13
CA LEU A 85 0.43 -10.71 -21.64
C LEU A 85 -0.63 -9.72 -22.16
N LYS A 86 -0.31 -8.42 -22.21
CA LYS A 86 -1.24 -7.42 -22.76
C LYS A 86 -1.47 -7.60 -24.27
N LEU A 87 -0.43 -7.94 -25.02
CA LEU A 87 -0.57 -8.21 -26.46
C LEU A 87 -1.43 -9.45 -26.73
N GLN A 88 -1.28 -10.50 -25.92
CA GLN A 88 -2.12 -11.70 -25.99
C GLN A 88 -3.59 -11.41 -25.64
N GLN A 89 -3.85 -10.55 -24.65
CA GLN A 89 -5.20 -10.13 -24.28
C GLN A 89 -5.91 -9.28 -25.35
N ILE A 90 -5.15 -8.59 -26.21
CA ILE A 90 -5.71 -7.80 -27.32
C ILE A 90 -6.01 -8.69 -28.54
N GLN A 91 -5.36 -9.85 -28.63
CA GLN A 91 -5.54 -10.82 -29.73
C GLN A 91 -6.59 -11.90 -29.43
N ALA A 92 -7.13 -11.94 -28.21
CA ALA A 92 -8.22 -12.82 -27.77
C ALA A 92 -9.54 -12.05 -27.70
#